data_AF-A0A1A3I7U3-F1
#
_entry.id   AF-A0A1A3I7U3-F1
#
_cell.length_a   1.000
_cell.length_b   1.000
_cell.length_c   1.000
_cell.angle_alpha   90.00
_cell.angle_beta   90.00
_cell.angle_gamma   90.00
#
_symmetry.space_group_name_H-M   'P 1'
#
loop_
_entity.id
_entity.type
_entity.pdbx_description
1 polymer ?
#
loop_
_entity_poly.entity_id
_entity_poly.type
_entity_poly.pdbx_seq_one_letter_code
_entity_poly.pdbx_strand_id
1 'polypeptide(L)'
;MADAAAGLEDLNAAINSAQAAAATSTTGIAAAAGDEVSAAIAALFSQQGRAFQALSAQAAAFHNQFVEVLNGAARAYSIAEAANAAQLQVLQNDALALINGPTESLLGRPLIGNGSDGTTSATGIGSAGGAGGILWGDGGHGGASFADGVQGGAGGPAGLIGTGGTGGIGGPGAAGGRGGAGGLLWGNGGTGGAGGWTGIGGAGGNAMLFGNGGMGGQGGTFTVNAAGVTVAGGAGGSGGTGGLLWGNGGAGGIGGPYAHGGAGGSAQWFGDGGEGGMGGAFANGGLGGDGGHLIGNGGDGGTGGVISGIGAPGGVSGQLLGHAGATGDNGGPAKVELTMHNTRPTLQVSVDGAPFATATVDSGSSALLFAPDDVDLHALGIPTKTGVTYEFGVPGDETVVTYDEYTASVNFGNGIATKPTTIGVITSELHNGVKIDPETLVGTGANTVDNERFPLTAVQQLPGQLAHGVLVNQPGEYFQFGDNPLPALASVTGSPTTDGLSVQIGSGNVQPATGAFVDTGGVDGSIPRNLLPADLQYLADGQPLPEGTQIYVETRDGQLVYHQVVVAGDEPKVTAAEGSGGHFNTGNYPYTLMPIYTSYSPSGVGTTVFDRLT
;
A
#
# COMPACT_ATOMS: atom_id res chain seq x y z
N MET A 1 24.50 11.88 15.93
CA MET A 1 25.87 11.81 16.50
C MET A 1 26.70 10.72 15.83
N ALA A 2 26.15 9.53 15.53
CA ALA A 2 26.84 8.51 14.73
C ALA A 2 27.27 9.01 13.34
N ASP A 3 26.40 9.72 12.63
CA ASP A 3 26.73 10.28 11.29
C ASP A 3 27.85 11.33 11.33
N ALA A 4 27.93 12.10 12.43
CA ALA A 4 28.98 13.08 12.63
C ALA A 4 30.34 12.41 12.92
N ALA A 5 30.36 11.28 13.63
CA ALA A 5 31.57 10.50 13.86
C ALA A 5 32.07 9.82 12.58
N ALA A 6 31.16 9.23 11.79
CA ALA A 6 31.48 8.67 10.48
C ALA A 6 32.06 9.73 9.53
N GLY A 7 31.45 10.92 9.45
CA GLY A 7 31.98 12.02 8.65
C GLY A 7 33.35 12.52 9.11
N LEU A 8 33.67 12.44 10.41
CA LEU A 8 35.00 12.76 10.92
C LEU A 8 36.04 11.68 10.57
N GLU A 9 35.65 10.41 10.55
CA GLU A 9 36.52 9.31 10.08
C GLU A 9 36.86 9.47 8.59
N ASP A 10 35.86 9.77 7.76
CA ASP A 10 36.04 10.05 6.33
C ASP A 10 36.95 11.25 6.07
N LEU A 11 36.77 12.33 6.84
CA LEU A 11 37.62 13.52 6.78
C LEU A 11 39.09 13.18 7.08
N ASN A 12 39.35 12.38 8.11
CA ASN A 12 40.70 11.96 8.46
C ASN A 12 41.31 11.05 7.39
N ALA A 13 40.52 10.14 6.81
CA ALA A 13 40.96 9.31 5.70
C ALA A 13 41.35 10.16 4.47
N ALA A 14 40.55 11.16 4.13
CA ALA A 14 40.83 12.09 3.03
C ALA A 14 42.11 12.92 3.27
N ILE A 15 42.28 13.45 4.49
CA ILE A 15 43.47 14.23 4.87
C ILE A 15 44.74 13.37 4.84
N ASN A 16 44.70 12.16 5.40
CA ASN A 16 45.85 11.25 5.39
C ASN A 16 46.22 10.82 3.96
N SER A 17 45.24 10.58 3.10
CA SER A 17 45.45 10.28 1.67
C SER A 17 46.14 11.45 0.95
N ALA A 18 45.67 12.68 1.16
CA ALA A 18 46.27 13.88 0.57
C ALA A 18 47.70 14.12 1.07
N GLN A 19 47.95 13.90 2.37
CA GLN A 19 49.28 14.03 2.98
C GLN A 19 50.27 12.98 2.46
N ALA A 20 49.81 11.74 2.25
CA ALA A 20 50.60 10.68 1.65
C ALA A 20 50.95 10.98 0.18
N ALA A 21 49.99 11.47 -0.61
CA ALA A 21 50.23 11.87 -1.99
C ALA A 21 51.26 13.00 -2.12
N ALA A 22 51.28 13.95 -1.18
CA ALA A 22 52.23 15.06 -1.17
C ALA A 22 53.63 14.70 -0.62
N ALA A 23 53.77 13.57 0.08
CA ALA A 23 54.97 13.23 0.85
C ALA A 23 56.25 13.14 0.00
N THR A 24 56.21 12.46 -1.14
CA THR A 24 57.40 12.25 -1.99
C THR A 24 57.91 13.58 -2.57
N SER A 25 57.01 14.41 -3.08
CA SER A 25 57.35 15.70 -3.72
C SER A 25 57.89 16.75 -2.73
N THR A 26 57.58 16.62 -1.44
CA THR A 26 57.95 17.59 -0.39
C THR A 26 59.14 17.15 0.47
N THR A 27 59.52 15.88 0.44
CA THR A 27 60.61 15.32 1.27
C THR A 27 61.83 14.84 0.48
N GLY A 28 61.71 14.77 -0.85
CA GLY A 28 62.75 14.37 -1.80
C GLY A 28 63.09 15.48 -2.80
N ILE A 29 63.23 16.73 -2.33
CA ILE A 29 63.50 17.88 -3.20
C ILE A 29 64.96 17.79 -3.69
N ALA A 30 65.14 17.80 -5.01
CA ALA A 30 66.47 17.83 -5.63
C ALA A 30 67.08 19.25 -5.60
N ALA A 31 68.41 19.33 -5.50
CA ALA A 31 69.10 20.61 -5.63
C ALA A 31 68.92 21.17 -7.06
N ALA A 32 68.61 22.47 -7.17
CA ALA A 32 68.38 23.13 -8.46
C ALA A 32 69.64 23.26 -9.32
N ALA A 33 70.82 23.23 -8.69
CA ALA A 33 72.14 23.21 -9.32
C ALA A 33 73.14 22.43 -8.45
N GLY A 34 74.32 22.11 -9.00
CA GLY A 34 75.35 21.30 -8.35
C GLY A 34 76.18 22.04 -7.28
N ASP A 35 75.71 23.20 -6.81
CA ASP A 35 76.38 24.02 -5.80
C ASP A 35 75.89 23.73 -4.37
N GLU A 36 76.74 24.06 -3.40
CA GLU A 36 76.51 23.81 -1.98
C GLU A 36 75.31 24.59 -1.41
N VAL A 37 74.97 25.76 -1.98
CA VAL A 37 73.84 26.58 -1.54
C VAL A 37 72.52 25.94 -1.98
N SER A 38 72.43 25.49 -3.24
CA SER A 38 71.28 24.74 -3.76
C SER A 38 71.05 23.43 -3.01
N ALA A 39 72.13 22.72 -2.65
CA ALA A 39 72.05 21.49 -1.85
C ALA A 39 71.56 21.76 -0.41
N ALA A 40 72.06 22.82 0.24
CA ALA A 40 71.62 23.21 1.58
C ALA A 40 70.15 23.65 1.62
N ILE A 41 69.69 24.40 0.61
CA ILE A 41 68.29 24.83 0.49
C ILE A 41 67.36 23.62 0.26
N ALA A 42 67.72 22.71 -0.64
CA ALA A 42 66.95 21.47 -0.89
C ALA A 42 66.88 20.58 0.36
N ALA A 43 67.97 20.50 1.13
CA ALA A 43 68.02 19.78 2.40
C ALA A 43 67.11 20.42 3.47
N LEU A 44 67.11 21.77 3.58
CA LEU A 44 66.25 22.50 4.49
C LEU A 44 64.76 22.26 4.20
N PHE A 45 64.34 22.39 2.94
CA PHE A 45 62.94 22.14 2.57
C PHE A 45 62.54 20.67 2.74
N SER A 46 63.43 19.73 2.42
CA SER A 46 63.18 18.31 2.65
C SER A 46 63.07 17.97 4.14
N GLN A 47 63.85 18.64 5.00
CA GLN A 47 63.72 18.52 6.46
C GLN A 47 62.39 19.09 6.96
N GLN A 48 61.97 20.25 6.45
CA GLN A 48 60.68 20.84 6.79
C GLN A 48 59.50 19.95 6.35
N GLY A 49 59.59 19.33 5.16
CA GLY A 49 58.60 18.35 4.68
C GLY A 49 58.48 17.15 5.62
N ARG A 50 59.61 16.60 6.12
CA ARG A 50 59.59 15.49 7.09
C ARG A 50 59.02 15.91 8.45
N ALA A 51 59.32 17.13 8.92
CA ALA A 51 58.74 17.68 10.14
C ALA A 51 57.22 17.87 10.02
N PHE A 52 56.74 18.35 8.87
CA PHE A 52 55.31 18.44 8.57
C PHE A 52 54.64 17.06 8.58
N GLN A 53 55.24 16.04 7.93
CA GLN A 53 54.71 14.67 7.94
C GLN A 53 54.66 14.09 9.36
N ALA A 54 55.66 14.35 10.20
CA ALA A 54 55.66 13.92 11.59
C ALA A 54 54.57 14.60 12.44
N LEU A 55 54.32 15.90 12.23
CA LEU A 55 53.24 16.64 12.89
C LEU A 55 51.85 16.16 12.42
N SER A 56 51.69 15.92 11.12
CA SER A 56 50.49 15.38 10.52
C SER A 56 50.11 14.01 11.09
N ALA A 57 51.09 13.13 11.30
CA ALA A 57 50.87 11.84 11.97
C ALA A 57 50.40 12.01 13.43
N GLN A 58 50.93 13.01 14.17
CA GLN A 58 50.46 13.32 15.53
C GLN A 58 49.04 13.88 15.54
N ALA A 59 48.70 14.73 14.55
CA ALA A 59 47.35 15.26 14.39
C ALA A 59 46.32 14.16 14.04
N ALA A 60 46.68 13.20 13.18
CA ALA A 60 45.84 12.05 12.87
C ALA A 60 45.61 11.15 14.11
N ALA A 61 46.64 10.93 14.93
CA ALA A 61 46.50 10.18 16.17
C ALA A 61 45.57 10.90 17.19
N PHE A 62 45.69 12.22 17.31
CA PHE A 62 44.79 13.03 18.13
C PHE A 62 43.34 12.98 17.61
N HIS A 63 43.14 13.09 16.29
CA HIS A 63 41.82 12.99 15.67
C HIS A 63 41.15 11.64 15.94
N ASN A 64 41.90 10.54 15.82
CA ASN A 64 41.41 9.20 16.15
C ASN A 64 40.95 9.11 17.61
N GLN A 65 41.74 9.64 18.55
CA GLN A 65 41.36 9.69 19.96
C GLN A 65 40.13 10.56 20.21
N PHE A 66 40.00 11.68 19.51
CA PHE A 66 38.83 12.56 19.61
C PHE A 66 37.56 11.84 19.13
N VAL A 67 37.59 11.16 17.99
CA VAL A 67 36.46 10.38 17.47
C VAL A 67 36.10 9.23 18.41
N GLU A 68 37.09 8.53 18.95
CA GLU A 68 36.89 7.44 19.93
C GLU A 68 36.18 7.95 21.20
N VAL A 69 36.64 9.08 21.76
CA VAL A 69 36.01 9.72 22.92
C VAL A 69 34.60 10.22 22.59
N LEU A 70 34.38 10.78 21.40
CA LEU A 70 33.07 11.25 20.95
C LEU A 70 32.07 10.09 20.82
N ASN A 71 32.49 8.97 20.23
CA ASN A 71 31.70 7.74 20.14
C ASN A 71 31.40 7.16 21.55
N GLY A 72 32.39 7.18 22.45
CA GLY A 72 32.22 6.78 23.84
C GLY A 72 31.20 7.66 24.58
N ALA A 73 31.28 8.97 24.40
CA ALA A 73 30.33 9.92 24.98
C ALA A 73 28.91 9.74 24.43
N ALA A 74 28.74 9.56 23.12
CA ALA A 74 27.43 9.33 22.49
C ALA A 74 26.75 8.06 23.05
N ARG A 75 27.51 6.98 23.23
CA ARG A 75 27.01 5.74 23.87
C ARG A 75 26.67 5.94 25.34
N ALA A 76 27.49 6.69 26.08
CA ALA A 76 27.21 7.00 27.47
C ALA A 76 25.91 7.82 27.63
N TYR A 77 25.68 8.81 26.76
CA TYR A 77 24.42 9.56 26.73
C TYR A 77 23.23 8.67 26.37
N SER A 78 23.31 7.82 25.35
CA SER A 78 22.19 6.92 25.01
C SER A 78 21.85 5.94 26.13
N ILE A 79 22.86 5.41 26.82
CA ILE A 79 22.67 4.52 27.97
C ILE A 79 22.06 5.29 29.14
N ALA A 80 22.50 6.53 29.39
CA ALA A 80 21.94 7.38 30.42
C ALA A 80 20.47 7.71 30.15
N GLU A 81 20.11 8.07 28.91
CA GLU A 81 18.70 8.30 28.52
C GLU A 81 17.85 7.03 28.71
N ALA A 82 18.34 5.88 28.29
CA ALA A 82 17.63 4.60 28.49
C ALA A 82 17.44 4.27 29.99
N ALA A 83 18.45 4.49 30.81
CA ALA A 83 18.37 4.28 32.25
C ALA A 83 17.40 5.26 32.93
N ASN A 84 17.43 6.55 32.54
CA ASN A 84 16.52 7.57 33.05
C ASN A 84 15.06 7.26 32.67
N ALA A 85 14.81 6.84 31.43
CA ALA A 85 13.48 6.41 30.97
C ALA A 85 12.96 5.21 31.77
N ALA A 86 13.79 4.18 31.98
CA ALA A 86 13.43 3.02 32.77
C ALA A 86 13.09 3.37 34.23
N GLN A 87 13.88 4.25 34.86
CA GLN A 87 13.60 4.72 36.23
C GLN A 87 12.29 5.52 36.31
N LEU A 88 12.03 6.39 35.34
CA LEU A 88 10.81 7.18 35.30
C LEU A 88 9.58 6.29 35.10
N GLN A 89 9.69 5.24 34.29
CA GLN A 89 8.64 4.25 34.10
C GLN A 89 8.32 3.47 35.38
N VAL A 90 9.33 3.08 36.16
CA VAL A 90 9.13 2.43 37.46
C VAL A 90 8.42 3.38 38.43
N LEU A 91 8.87 4.64 38.54
CA LEU A 91 8.23 5.64 39.39
C LEU A 91 6.76 5.89 39.00
N GLN A 92 6.47 5.93 37.70
CA GLN A 92 5.11 6.06 37.19
C GLN A 92 4.24 4.86 37.62
N ASN A 93 4.75 3.63 37.43
CA ASN A 93 4.03 2.41 37.80
C ASN A 93 3.74 2.36 39.30
N ASP A 94 4.71 2.72 40.14
CA ASP A 94 4.54 2.76 41.60
C ASP A 94 3.49 3.81 42.03
N ALA A 95 3.52 5.00 41.41
CA ALA A 95 2.53 6.04 41.66
C ALA A 95 1.12 5.60 41.25
N LEU A 96 0.97 4.97 40.07
CA LEU A 96 -0.31 4.43 39.61
C LEU A 96 -0.80 3.30 40.51
N ALA A 97 0.08 2.40 40.95
CA ALA A 97 -0.27 1.34 41.88
C ALA A 97 -0.79 1.89 43.21
N LEU A 98 -0.17 2.96 43.74
CA LEU A 98 -0.63 3.63 44.95
C LEU A 98 -2.01 4.29 44.76
N ILE A 99 -2.24 4.96 43.63
CA ILE A 99 -3.50 5.63 43.31
C ILE A 99 -4.63 4.61 43.07
N ASN A 100 -4.35 3.54 42.34
CA ASN A 100 -5.34 2.56 41.92
C ASN A 100 -5.62 1.48 42.99
N GLY A 101 -4.68 1.19 43.88
CA GLY A 101 -4.79 0.13 44.87
C GLY A 101 -6.12 0.11 45.64
N PRO A 102 -6.62 1.25 46.17
CA PRO A 102 -7.90 1.30 46.88
C PRO A 102 -9.09 0.90 46.01
N THR A 103 -9.20 1.40 44.78
CA THR A 103 -10.34 1.10 43.90
C THR A 103 -10.23 -0.30 43.29
N GLU A 104 -9.01 -0.75 42.99
CA GLU A 104 -8.76 -2.14 42.55
C GLU A 104 -9.20 -3.12 43.63
N SER A 105 -8.85 -2.87 44.89
CA SER A 105 -9.24 -3.75 45.99
C SER A 105 -10.75 -3.73 46.28
N LEU A 106 -11.42 -2.60 46.09
CA LEU A 106 -12.83 -2.43 46.46
C LEU A 106 -13.80 -2.77 45.32
N LEU A 107 -13.41 -2.46 44.08
CA LEU A 107 -14.27 -2.46 42.90
C LEU A 107 -13.72 -3.32 41.75
N GLY A 108 -12.53 -3.89 41.91
CA GLY A 108 -11.86 -4.69 40.87
C GLY A 108 -11.55 -3.90 39.60
N ARG A 109 -11.43 -2.56 39.73
CA ARG A 109 -11.19 -1.63 38.63
C ARG A 109 -10.27 -0.50 39.08
N PRO A 110 -9.35 -0.04 38.22
CA PRO A 110 -8.46 1.05 38.56
C PRO A 110 -9.25 2.35 38.63
N LEU A 111 -8.75 3.32 39.39
CA LEU A 111 -9.30 4.67 39.40
C LEU A 111 -8.89 5.39 38.11
N ILE A 112 -7.63 5.25 37.73
CA ILE A 112 -7.02 5.84 36.54
C ILE A 112 -6.25 4.76 35.78
N GLY A 113 -6.50 4.64 34.48
CA GLY A 113 -5.78 3.74 33.60
C GLY A 113 -6.66 3.19 32.50
N ASN A 114 -6.07 2.86 31.35
CA ASN A 114 -6.83 2.29 30.25
C ASN A 114 -7.24 0.85 30.54
N GLY A 115 -8.32 0.41 29.91
CA GLY A 115 -8.72 -0.99 29.91
C GLY A 115 -7.70 -1.85 29.19
N SER A 116 -7.55 -3.10 29.64
CA SER A 116 -6.69 -4.07 28.96
C SER A 116 -7.24 -4.38 27.57
N ASP A 117 -6.41 -4.34 26.55
CA ASP A 117 -6.81 -4.80 25.21
C ASP A 117 -7.14 -6.29 25.25
N GLY A 118 -8.17 -6.66 24.50
CA GLY A 118 -8.53 -8.04 24.24
C GLY A 118 -7.46 -8.71 23.40
N THR A 119 -7.21 -9.98 23.69
CA THR A 119 -6.26 -10.81 22.96
C THR A 119 -6.99 -11.84 22.10
N THR A 120 -6.33 -12.31 21.06
CA THR A 120 -6.77 -13.46 20.26
C THR A 120 -6.21 -14.73 20.88
N SER A 121 -7.08 -15.69 21.21
CA SER A 121 -6.67 -16.98 21.75
C SER A 121 -5.91 -17.82 20.72
N ALA A 122 -5.24 -18.88 21.18
CA ALA A 122 -4.60 -19.86 20.28
C ALA A 122 -5.60 -20.56 19.33
N THR A 123 -6.90 -20.53 19.63
CA THR A 123 -7.96 -21.03 18.75
C THR A 123 -8.54 -19.95 17.83
N GLY A 124 -7.89 -18.78 17.73
CA GLY A 124 -8.35 -17.69 16.88
C GLY A 124 -9.58 -16.96 17.39
N ILE A 125 -9.87 -16.97 18.70
CA ILE A 125 -11.04 -16.30 19.27
C ILE A 125 -10.61 -14.99 19.94
N GLY A 126 -11.13 -13.87 19.47
CA GLY A 126 -10.91 -12.55 20.06
C GLY A 126 -11.70 -12.35 21.35
N SER A 127 -11.00 -11.95 22.42
CA SER A 127 -11.64 -11.57 23.69
C SER A 127 -12.06 -10.10 23.68
N ALA A 128 -13.04 -9.74 24.50
CA ALA A 128 -13.45 -8.35 24.65
C ALA A 128 -12.38 -7.52 25.35
N GLY A 129 -12.30 -6.23 25.00
CA GLY A 129 -11.49 -5.26 25.72
C GLY A 129 -12.03 -4.98 27.12
N GLY A 130 -11.11 -4.76 28.06
CA GLY A 130 -11.41 -4.41 29.44
C GLY A 130 -11.97 -2.99 29.56
N ALA A 131 -12.70 -2.73 30.64
CA ALA A 131 -13.19 -1.39 30.93
C ALA A 131 -12.04 -0.47 31.38
N GLY A 132 -12.08 0.80 30.95
CA GLY A 132 -11.20 1.84 31.46
C GLY A 132 -11.39 2.11 32.96
N GLY A 133 -10.44 2.81 33.56
CA GLY A 133 -10.45 3.22 34.96
C GLY A 133 -11.68 4.06 35.28
N ILE A 134 -12.14 4.01 36.53
CA ILE A 134 -13.42 4.59 36.95
C ILE A 134 -13.50 6.10 36.68
N LEU A 135 -12.42 6.82 36.99
CA LEU A 135 -12.36 8.28 36.82
C LEU A 135 -11.82 8.66 35.44
N TRP A 136 -10.70 8.08 35.06
CA TRP A 136 -10.01 8.39 33.82
C TRP A 136 -9.47 7.12 33.18
N GLY A 137 -9.79 6.89 31.92
CA GLY A 137 -9.23 5.78 31.17
C GLY A 137 -10.07 5.41 29.97
N ASP A 138 -9.39 5.15 28.87
CA ASP A 138 -10.00 4.64 27.66
C ASP A 138 -10.35 3.17 27.84
N GLY A 139 -11.36 2.68 27.12
CA GLY A 139 -11.66 1.26 27.06
C GLY A 139 -10.61 0.52 26.24
N GLY A 140 -10.32 -0.73 26.61
CA GLY A 140 -9.41 -1.58 25.83
C GLY A 140 -10.00 -1.95 24.47
N HIS A 141 -9.16 -2.13 23.47
CA HIS A 141 -9.54 -2.59 22.14
C HIS A 141 -10.04 -4.04 22.21
N GLY A 142 -11.01 -4.42 21.38
CA GLY A 142 -11.44 -5.81 21.26
C GLY A 142 -10.44 -6.65 20.46
N GLY A 143 -10.20 -7.89 20.88
CA GLY A 143 -9.34 -8.81 20.15
C GLY A 143 -9.96 -9.27 18.83
N ALA A 144 -9.13 -9.51 17.81
CA ALA A 144 -9.57 -10.05 16.53
C ALA A 144 -9.95 -11.53 16.64
N SER A 145 -10.98 -11.95 15.91
CA SER A 145 -11.37 -13.35 15.74
C SER A 145 -11.02 -13.81 14.33
N PHE A 146 -10.34 -14.96 14.23
CA PHE A 146 -10.02 -15.65 12.97
C PHE A 146 -10.74 -17.01 12.86
N ALA A 147 -11.40 -17.45 13.93
CA ALA A 147 -12.21 -18.66 13.94
C ALA A 147 -13.54 -18.45 13.22
N ASP A 148 -13.90 -19.41 12.36
CA ASP A 148 -15.16 -19.41 11.61
C ASP A 148 -16.38 -19.20 12.51
N GLY A 149 -17.25 -18.27 12.11
CA GLY A 149 -18.50 -17.98 12.80
C GLY A 149 -18.34 -17.25 14.14
N VAL A 150 -17.14 -16.85 14.54
CA VAL A 150 -16.89 -16.19 15.82
C VAL A 150 -16.81 -14.67 15.67
N GLN A 151 -17.68 -13.96 16.39
CA GLN A 151 -17.68 -12.49 16.41
C GLN A 151 -16.34 -11.94 16.92
N GLY A 152 -15.93 -10.79 16.40
CA GLY A 152 -14.80 -10.04 16.96
C GLY A 152 -15.07 -9.60 18.40
N GLY A 153 -14.00 -9.48 19.19
CA GLY A 153 -14.10 -9.01 20.57
C GLY A 153 -14.72 -7.61 20.63
N ALA A 154 -15.65 -7.37 21.55
CA ALA A 154 -16.18 -6.03 21.74
C ALA A 154 -15.11 -5.10 22.35
N GLY A 155 -15.12 -3.84 21.95
CA GLY A 155 -14.34 -2.81 22.62
C GLY A 155 -14.85 -2.55 24.03
N GLY A 156 -13.93 -2.31 24.96
CA GLY A 156 -14.23 -2.02 26.35
C GLY A 156 -14.86 -0.63 26.51
N PRO A 157 -15.76 -0.41 27.48
CA PRO A 157 -16.25 0.92 27.79
C PRO A 157 -15.21 1.75 28.55
N ALA A 158 -15.24 3.06 28.36
CA ALA A 158 -14.45 4.00 29.16
C ALA A 158 -15.04 4.22 30.58
N GLY A 159 -14.32 5.01 31.39
CA GLY A 159 -14.72 5.45 32.72
C GLY A 159 -15.69 6.64 32.76
N LEU A 160 -15.44 7.57 33.69
CA LEU A 160 -16.09 8.88 33.69
C LEU A 160 -15.58 9.76 32.54
N ILE A 161 -14.26 9.76 32.33
CA ILE A 161 -13.57 10.44 31.23
C ILE A 161 -12.75 9.41 30.45
N GLY A 162 -12.89 9.36 29.13
CA GLY A 162 -12.12 8.49 28.24
C GLY A 162 -12.91 8.05 27.02
N THR A 163 -12.22 7.58 25.98
CA THR A 163 -12.85 7.05 24.76
C THR A 163 -13.11 5.55 24.89
N GLY A 164 -14.22 5.08 24.32
CA GLY A 164 -14.47 3.64 24.24
C GLY A 164 -13.44 2.95 23.36
N GLY A 165 -13.11 1.70 23.68
CA GLY A 165 -12.18 0.90 22.88
C GLY A 165 -12.79 0.50 21.54
N THR A 166 -11.96 0.26 20.52
CA THR A 166 -12.46 -0.21 19.22
C THR A 166 -12.92 -1.68 19.31
N GLY A 167 -13.84 -2.08 18.44
CA GLY A 167 -14.19 -3.50 18.28
C GLY A 167 -13.15 -4.25 17.45
N GLY A 168 -12.96 -5.53 17.77
CA GLY A 168 -12.08 -6.44 17.00
C GLY A 168 -12.74 -6.95 15.72
N ILE A 169 -11.92 -7.42 14.78
CA ILE A 169 -12.39 -8.01 13.51
C ILE A 169 -13.12 -9.34 13.78
N GLY A 170 -14.19 -9.61 13.03
CA GLY A 170 -14.91 -10.89 13.07
C GLY A 170 -14.22 -12.00 12.28
N GLY A 171 -14.36 -13.25 12.73
CA GLY A 171 -13.90 -14.40 11.96
C GLY A 171 -14.77 -14.65 10.72
N PRO A 172 -14.35 -15.53 9.80
CA PRO A 172 -15.11 -15.81 8.58
C PRO A 172 -16.57 -16.15 8.88
N GLY A 173 -17.50 -15.46 8.23
CA GLY A 173 -18.95 -15.59 8.42
C GLY A 173 -19.53 -14.85 9.64
N ALA A 174 -18.71 -14.10 10.38
CA ALA A 174 -19.09 -13.50 11.66
C ALA A 174 -18.96 -11.98 11.69
N ALA A 175 -19.78 -11.36 12.54
CA ALA A 175 -19.79 -9.92 12.68
C ALA A 175 -18.50 -9.39 13.32
N GLY A 176 -18.20 -8.13 13.06
CA GLY A 176 -17.21 -7.38 13.84
C GLY A 176 -17.66 -7.16 15.28
N GLY A 177 -16.68 -6.93 16.15
CA GLY A 177 -16.91 -6.50 17.52
C GLY A 177 -17.55 -5.11 17.56
N ARG A 178 -18.43 -4.88 18.53
CA ARG A 178 -18.98 -3.52 18.73
C ARG A 178 -17.92 -2.61 19.35
N GLY A 179 -17.94 -1.34 19.00
CA GLY A 179 -17.16 -0.32 19.69
C GLY A 179 -17.64 -0.11 21.13
N GLY A 180 -16.72 0.21 22.03
CA GLY A 180 -17.00 0.48 23.43
C GLY A 180 -17.70 1.82 23.64
N ALA A 181 -18.47 1.97 24.71
CA ALA A 181 -19.06 3.24 25.06
C ALA A 181 -17.99 4.25 25.52
N GLY A 182 -18.18 5.53 25.16
CA GLY A 182 -17.38 6.63 25.66
C GLY A 182 -17.63 6.93 27.14
N GLY A 183 -16.82 7.83 27.71
CA GLY A 183 -16.88 8.17 29.12
C GLY A 183 -18.24 8.74 29.53
N LEU A 184 -18.69 8.41 30.75
CA LEU A 184 -20.01 8.83 31.25
C LEU A 184 -20.21 10.35 31.22
N LEU A 185 -19.15 11.12 31.51
CA LEU A 185 -19.16 12.58 31.45
C LEU A 185 -18.57 13.05 30.12
N TRP A 186 -17.39 12.59 29.75
CA TRP A 186 -16.72 13.02 28.52
C TRP A 186 -16.00 11.88 27.84
N GLY A 187 -16.29 11.70 26.56
CA GLY A 187 -15.50 10.87 25.68
C GLY A 187 -16.30 10.28 24.54
N ASN A 188 -15.58 10.01 23.46
CA ASN A 188 -16.17 9.46 22.25
C ASN A 188 -16.42 7.96 22.41
N GLY A 189 -17.42 7.44 21.70
CA GLY A 189 -17.55 6.01 21.53
C GLY A 189 -16.43 5.43 20.66
N GLY A 190 -16.07 4.18 20.89
CA GLY A 190 -15.09 3.46 20.09
C GLY A 190 -15.63 3.05 18.73
N THR A 191 -14.76 2.86 17.74
CA THR A 191 -15.18 2.37 16.43
C THR A 191 -15.61 0.90 16.49
N GLY A 192 -16.56 0.50 15.64
CA GLY A 192 -16.89 -0.90 15.44
C GLY A 192 -15.81 -1.62 14.64
N GLY A 193 -15.60 -2.91 14.94
CA GLY A 193 -14.67 -3.76 14.21
C GLY A 193 -15.23 -4.18 12.84
N ALA A 194 -14.35 -4.50 11.90
CA ALA A 194 -14.78 -5.04 10.62
C ALA A 194 -15.43 -6.43 10.77
N GLY A 195 -16.42 -6.74 9.93
CA GLY A 195 -16.93 -8.09 9.80
C GLY A 195 -15.92 -8.99 9.11
N GLY A 196 -15.85 -10.27 9.53
CA GLY A 196 -15.16 -11.28 8.73
C GLY A 196 -15.90 -11.52 7.43
N TRP A 197 -15.36 -12.34 6.52
CA TRP A 197 -16.00 -12.61 5.22
C TRP A 197 -17.51 -12.91 5.37
N THR A 198 -18.36 -12.29 4.57
CA THR A 198 -19.84 -12.31 4.64
C THR A 198 -20.48 -11.80 5.94
N GLY A 199 -19.68 -11.49 6.96
CA GLY A 199 -20.11 -10.98 8.26
C GLY A 199 -20.29 -9.47 8.26
N ILE A 200 -21.30 -8.99 9.00
CA ILE A 200 -21.59 -7.56 9.11
C ILE A 200 -20.52 -6.80 9.92
N GLY A 201 -20.34 -5.52 9.62
CA GLY A 201 -19.53 -4.64 10.46
C GLY A 201 -20.10 -4.48 11.86
N GLY A 202 -19.22 -4.33 12.84
CA GLY A 202 -19.60 -4.02 14.21
C GLY A 202 -20.19 -2.61 14.33
N ALA A 203 -21.19 -2.41 15.18
CA ALA A 203 -21.69 -1.07 15.44
C ALA A 203 -20.65 -0.22 16.19
N GLY A 204 -20.60 1.07 15.89
CA GLY A 204 -19.85 2.04 16.67
C GLY A 204 -20.41 2.20 18.08
N GLY A 205 -19.53 2.53 19.03
CA GLY A 205 -19.88 2.80 20.41
C GLY A 205 -20.58 4.14 20.56
N ASN A 206 -21.45 4.25 21.56
CA ASN A 206 -22.13 5.51 21.86
C ASN A 206 -21.27 6.39 22.76
N ALA A 207 -21.34 7.71 22.58
CA ALA A 207 -20.97 8.65 23.63
C ALA A 207 -22.13 8.84 24.62
N MET A 208 -21.81 9.23 25.85
CA MET A 208 -22.79 9.30 26.94
C MET A 208 -23.32 10.72 27.13
N LEU A 209 -22.57 11.60 27.81
CA LEU A 209 -23.01 12.98 28.07
C LEU A 209 -22.42 13.98 27.08
N PHE A 210 -21.09 13.97 26.94
CA PHE A 210 -20.34 14.74 25.95
C PHE A 210 -19.43 13.81 25.14
N GLY A 211 -19.35 14.06 23.84
CA GLY A 211 -18.48 13.32 22.92
C GLY A 211 -19.21 12.77 21.71
N ASN A 212 -18.47 12.39 20.69
CA ASN A 212 -19.02 11.88 19.45
C ASN A 212 -19.26 10.36 19.53
N GLY A 213 -20.25 9.88 18.78
CA GLY A 213 -20.40 8.45 18.53
C GLY A 213 -19.22 7.88 17.74
N GLY A 214 -18.89 6.62 17.98
CA GLY A 214 -17.88 5.92 17.21
C GLY A 214 -18.40 5.51 15.83
N MET A 215 -17.51 5.40 14.86
CA MET A 215 -17.87 4.91 13.52
C MET A 215 -18.29 3.44 13.55
N GLY A 216 -19.19 3.05 12.65
CA GLY A 216 -19.47 1.64 12.36
C GLY A 216 -18.32 0.97 11.62
N GLY A 217 -18.12 -0.32 11.88
CA GLY A 217 -17.12 -1.13 11.20
C GLY A 217 -17.53 -1.49 9.77
N GLN A 218 -16.57 -1.76 8.91
CA GLN A 218 -16.84 -2.24 7.55
C GLN A 218 -17.46 -3.65 7.55
N GLY A 219 -18.37 -3.92 6.62
CA GLY A 219 -18.88 -5.27 6.37
C GLY A 219 -17.90 -6.11 5.55
N GLY A 220 -17.81 -7.41 5.83
CA GLY A 220 -16.87 -8.30 5.17
C GLY A 220 -17.23 -8.59 3.71
N THR A 221 -16.24 -9.07 2.95
CA THR A 221 -16.43 -9.34 1.51
C THR A 221 -17.40 -10.49 1.21
N PHE A 222 -17.76 -10.67 -0.06
CA PHE A 222 -18.59 -11.77 -0.55
C PHE A 222 -17.80 -13.08 -0.67
N THR A 223 -18.51 -14.20 -0.77
CA THR A 223 -17.91 -15.50 -1.11
C THR A 223 -18.74 -16.22 -2.16
N VAL A 224 -18.20 -17.30 -2.74
CA VAL A 224 -18.93 -18.20 -3.62
C VAL A 224 -18.87 -19.59 -3.01
N ASN A 225 -20.02 -20.19 -2.76
CA ASN A 225 -20.07 -21.52 -2.16
C ASN A 225 -19.73 -22.61 -3.19
N ALA A 226 -19.59 -23.86 -2.72
CA ALA A 226 -19.26 -25.00 -3.59
C ALA A 226 -20.29 -25.27 -4.71
N ALA A 227 -21.50 -24.73 -4.60
CA ALA A 227 -22.54 -24.82 -5.63
C ALA A 227 -22.48 -23.67 -6.65
N GLY A 228 -21.48 -22.79 -6.58
CA GLY A 228 -21.33 -21.63 -7.46
C GLY A 228 -22.27 -20.47 -7.13
N VAL A 229 -22.96 -20.50 -5.98
CA VAL A 229 -23.88 -19.44 -5.56
C VAL A 229 -23.11 -18.38 -4.80
N THR A 230 -23.30 -17.12 -5.22
CA THR A 230 -22.76 -15.95 -4.53
C THR A 230 -23.45 -15.76 -3.18
N VAL A 231 -22.67 -15.72 -2.11
CA VAL A 231 -23.10 -15.29 -0.78
C VAL A 231 -22.67 -13.84 -0.62
N ALA A 232 -23.65 -12.96 -0.41
CA ALA A 232 -23.39 -11.53 -0.27
C ALA A 232 -22.37 -11.24 0.83
N GLY A 233 -21.66 -10.13 0.69
CA GLY A 233 -20.86 -9.55 1.76
C GLY A 233 -21.72 -9.15 2.95
N GLY A 234 -21.06 -8.70 4.01
CA GLY A 234 -21.74 -8.14 5.17
C GLY A 234 -22.13 -6.68 4.96
N ALA A 235 -23.24 -6.26 5.55
CA ALA A 235 -23.56 -4.84 5.63
C ALA A 235 -22.56 -4.10 6.52
N GLY A 236 -22.39 -2.80 6.26
CA GLY A 236 -21.64 -1.95 7.16
C GLY A 236 -22.30 -1.84 8.54
N GLY A 237 -21.49 -1.69 9.59
CA GLY A 237 -21.97 -1.45 10.94
C GLY A 237 -22.60 -0.06 11.08
N SER A 238 -23.59 0.10 11.95
CA SER A 238 -24.13 1.43 12.23
C SER A 238 -23.15 2.29 13.03
N GLY A 239 -23.16 3.59 12.78
CA GLY A 239 -22.48 4.56 13.62
C GLY A 239 -23.13 4.68 15.00
N GLY A 240 -22.32 4.98 16.02
CA GLY A 240 -22.77 5.20 17.39
C GLY A 240 -23.46 6.55 17.57
N THR A 241 -24.29 6.68 18.59
CA THR A 241 -24.95 7.94 18.91
C THR A 241 -24.00 8.92 19.56
N GLY A 242 -24.13 10.22 19.23
CA GLY A 242 -23.47 11.30 19.95
C GLY A 242 -23.95 11.46 21.39
N GLY A 243 -23.16 12.20 22.18
CA GLY A 243 -23.44 12.49 23.57
C GLY A 243 -24.76 13.25 23.75
N LEU A 244 -25.42 13.02 24.88
CA LEU A 244 -26.71 13.62 25.20
C LEU A 244 -26.70 15.14 25.02
N LEU A 245 -25.74 15.84 25.63
CA LEU A 245 -25.72 17.31 25.62
C LEU A 245 -24.92 17.89 24.46
N TRP A 246 -23.85 17.24 24.03
CA TRP A 246 -23.12 17.67 22.84
C TRP A 246 -22.32 16.51 22.28
N GLY A 247 -22.44 16.31 20.97
CA GLY A 247 -21.66 15.34 20.25
C GLY A 247 -22.31 14.93 18.95
N ASN A 248 -21.48 14.72 17.95
CA ASN A 248 -21.93 14.25 16.65
C ASN A 248 -22.20 12.74 16.70
N GLY A 249 -23.10 12.26 15.84
CA GLY A 249 -23.20 10.84 15.57
C GLY A 249 -21.97 10.31 14.83
N GLY A 250 -21.66 9.03 15.02
CA GLY A 250 -20.59 8.38 14.27
C GLY A 250 -21.03 8.04 12.84
N ALA A 251 -20.10 7.99 11.90
CA ALA A 251 -20.42 7.55 10.53
C ALA A 251 -20.78 6.05 10.50
N GLY A 252 -21.62 5.66 9.54
CA GLY A 252 -21.87 4.26 9.22
C GLY A 252 -20.70 3.61 8.50
N GLY A 253 -20.51 2.32 8.71
CA GLY A 253 -19.47 1.54 8.04
C GLY A 253 -19.80 1.25 6.58
N ILE A 254 -18.77 1.00 5.77
CA ILE A 254 -18.94 0.63 4.36
C ILE A 254 -19.49 -0.81 4.27
N GLY A 255 -20.41 -1.07 3.33
CA GLY A 255 -20.89 -2.42 3.04
C GLY A 255 -19.92 -3.24 2.20
N GLY A 256 -19.87 -4.55 2.42
CA GLY A 256 -19.21 -5.48 1.51
C GLY A 256 -20.01 -5.66 0.22
N PRO A 257 -19.44 -6.23 -0.86
CA PRO A 257 -20.14 -6.38 -2.13
C PRO A 257 -21.51 -7.06 -1.98
N TYR A 258 -22.51 -6.53 -2.69
CA TYR A 258 -23.93 -6.87 -2.58
C TYR A 258 -24.63 -6.51 -1.26
N ALA A 259 -23.96 -5.83 -0.34
CA ALA A 259 -24.52 -5.41 0.94
C ALA A 259 -24.46 -3.90 1.15
N HIS A 260 -25.47 -3.39 1.84
CA HIS A 260 -25.67 -1.97 2.05
C HIS A 260 -24.66 -1.39 3.04
N GLY A 261 -24.41 -0.09 2.92
CA GLY A 261 -23.69 0.65 3.93
C GLY A 261 -24.46 0.73 5.25
N GLY A 262 -23.73 0.88 6.35
CA GLY A 262 -24.32 1.07 7.67
C GLY A 262 -24.96 2.44 7.81
N ALA A 263 -25.99 2.57 8.64
CA ALA A 263 -26.56 3.88 8.94
C ALA A 263 -25.60 4.73 9.78
N GLY A 264 -25.58 6.03 9.56
CA GLY A 264 -24.95 6.99 10.46
C GLY A 264 -25.68 7.05 11.81
N GLY A 265 -24.93 7.34 12.87
CA GLY A 265 -25.49 7.54 14.19
C GLY A 265 -26.12 8.93 14.32
N SER A 266 -27.09 9.08 15.21
CA SER A 266 -27.71 10.39 15.46
C SER A 266 -26.99 11.15 16.58
N ALA A 267 -27.00 12.48 16.49
CA ALA A 267 -26.78 13.36 17.63
C ALA A 267 -28.06 13.46 18.50
N GLN A 268 -27.92 13.95 19.74
CA GLN A 268 -29.05 14.04 20.67
C GLN A 268 -29.57 15.47 20.80
N TRP A 269 -29.00 16.32 21.66
CA TRP A 269 -29.48 17.71 21.80
C TRP A 269 -28.74 18.70 20.89
N PHE A 270 -27.42 18.59 20.86
CA PHE A 270 -26.53 19.42 20.06
C PHE A 270 -25.50 18.55 19.34
N GLY A 271 -25.25 18.84 18.07
CA GLY A 271 -24.28 18.11 17.25
C GLY A 271 -24.88 17.64 15.95
N ASP A 272 -24.04 17.29 14.99
CA ASP A 272 -24.45 16.83 13.68
C ASP A 272 -24.69 15.32 13.67
N GLY A 273 -25.60 14.85 12.81
CA GLY A 273 -25.74 13.44 12.54
C GLY A 273 -24.50 12.89 11.82
N GLY A 274 -24.22 11.61 12.03
CA GLY A 274 -23.16 10.92 11.31
C GLY A 274 -23.56 10.59 9.89
N GLU A 275 -22.61 10.58 8.96
CA GLU A 275 -22.85 10.18 7.58
C GLU A 275 -23.22 8.69 7.49
N GLY A 276 -24.06 8.34 6.51
CA GLY A 276 -24.31 6.96 6.14
C GLY A 276 -23.11 6.34 5.44
N GLY A 277 -22.87 5.06 5.68
CA GLY A 277 -21.77 4.33 5.04
C GLY A 277 -22.04 4.09 3.55
N MET A 278 -20.97 4.01 2.76
CA MET A 278 -21.07 3.63 1.34
C MET A 278 -21.59 2.20 1.19
N GLY A 279 -22.42 1.95 0.17
CA GLY A 279 -22.80 0.59 -0.22
C GLY A 279 -21.62 -0.18 -0.83
N GLY A 280 -21.56 -1.50 -0.62
CA GLY A 280 -20.63 -2.32 -1.39
C GLY A 280 -21.03 -2.36 -2.86
N ALA A 281 -20.15 -2.83 -3.74
CA ALA A 281 -20.46 -2.99 -5.16
C ALA A 281 -21.85 -3.61 -5.36
N PHE A 282 -22.68 -3.00 -6.22
CA PHE A 282 -24.07 -3.40 -6.49
C PHE A 282 -25.10 -3.16 -5.36
N ALA A 283 -24.77 -2.45 -4.29
CA ALA A 283 -25.67 -2.23 -3.16
C ALA A 283 -25.84 -0.74 -2.80
N ASN A 284 -26.89 -0.44 -2.04
CA ASN A 284 -27.23 0.93 -1.68
C ASN A 284 -26.35 1.45 -0.54
N GLY A 285 -26.23 2.78 -0.45
CA GLY A 285 -25.65 3.42 0.72
C GLY A 285 -26.50 3.26 1.98
N GLY A 286 -25.92 3.60 3.12
CA GLY A 286 -26.59 3.64 4.42
C GLY A 286 -27.26 4.98 4.67
N LEU A 287 -28.30 4.99 5.50
CA LEU A 287 -29.00 6.24 5.87
C LEU A 287 -28.07 7.19 6.63
N GLY A 288 -28.20 8.49 6.41
CA GLY A 288 -27.58 9.51 7.26
C GLY A 288 -28.25 9.55 8.64
N GLY A 289 -27.47 9.85 9.67
CA GLY A 289 -27.95 10.01 11.04
C GLY A 289 -28.61 11.36 11.28
N ASP A 290 -29.48 11.46 12.28
CA ASP A 290 -30.18 12.71 12.55
C ASP A 290 -29.29 13.70 13.32
N GLY A 291 -29.44 15.00 13.00
CA GLY A 291 -28.86 16.09 13.76
C GLY A 291 -29.50 16.26 15.14
N GLY A 292 -28.82 17.00 16.01
CA GLY A 292 -29.30 17.25 17.38
C GLY A 292 -30.66 17.93 17.39
N HIS A 293 -31.56 17.48 18.26
CA HIS A 293 -32.93 17.95 18.39
C HIS A 293 -33.06 19.48 18.39
N LEU A 294 -32.12 20.21 19.00
CA LEU A 294 -32.13 21.67 19.00
C LEU A 294 -31.26 22.24 17.88
N ILE A 295 -29.96 21.92 17.89
CA ILE A 295 -28.97 22.44 16.93
C ILE A 295 -28.16 21.29 16.36
N GLY A 296 -28.15 21.16 15.04
CA GLY A 296 -27.37 20.15 14.34
C GLY A 296 -27.84 19.93 12.92
N ASN A 297 -26.90 19.70 12.01
CA ASN A 297 -27.21 19.21 10.68
C ASN A 297 -27.51 17.71 10.75
N GLY A 298 -28.41 17.22 9.90
CA GLY A 298 -28.48 15.79 9.61
C GLY A 298 -27.21 15.35 8.89
N GLY A 299 -26.77 14.13 9.15
CA GLY A 299 -25.66 13.53 8.40
C GLY A 299 -26.10 13.17 7.00
N ASP A 300 -25.18 13.26 6.05
CA ASP A 300 -25.45 12.89 4.66
C ASP A 300 -25.72 11.39 4.55
N GLY A 301 -26.56 11.01 3.59
CA GLY A 301 -26.75 9.61 3.27
C GLY A 301 -25.53 9.05 2.54
N GLY A 302 -25.28 7.76 2.73
CA GLY A 302 -24.18 7.09 2.06
C GLY A 302 -24.40 6.97 0.56
N THR A 303 -23.30 7.05 -0.18
CA THR A 303 -23.27 6.79 -1.63
C THR A 303 -23.61 5.32 -1.91
N GLY A 304 -24.35 5.07 -2.99
CA GLY A 304 -24.52 3.73 -3.54
C GLY A 304 -23.19 3.14 -4.03
N GLY A 305 -23.00 1.84 -3.88
CA GLY A 305 -21.85 1.15 -4.47
C GLY A 305 -21.85 1.23 -6.00
N VAL A 306 -20.68 1.04 -6.60
CA VAL A 306 -20.49 1.17 -8.05
C VAL A 306 -21.49 0.32 -8.87
N ILE A 307 -21.70 0.73 -10.12
CA ILE A 307 -22.63 0.13 -11.10
C ILE A 307 -24.11 0.44 -10.87
N SER A 308 -24.68 -0.03 -9.76
CA SER A 308 -26.14 -0.07 -9.58
C SER A 308 -26.62 0.33 -8.19
N GLY A 309 -25.71 0.71 -7.29
CA GLY A 309 -26.08 1.17 -5.97
C GLY A 309 -26.82 2.50 -6.03
N ILE A 310 -27.87 2.64 -5.22
CA ILE A 310 -28.58 3.91 -5.05
C ILE A 310 -28.08 4.57 -3.77
N GLY A 311 -27.88 5.87 -3.82
CA GLY A 311 -27.56 6.64 -2.62
C GLY A 311 -28.74 6.67 -1.66
N ALA A 312 -28.44 6.70 -0.37
CA ALA A 312 -29.46 6.69 0.67
C ALA A 312 -29.86 8.12 1.08
N PRO A 313 -31.08 8.32 1.62
CA PRO A 313 -31.46 9.59 2.22
C PRO A 313 -30.51 10.03 3.36
N GLY A 314 -30.26 11.34 3.44
CA GLY A 314 -29.63 11.95 4.62
C GLY A 314 -30.59 12.06 5.80
N GLY A 315 -30.04 12.33 6.97
CA GLY A 315 -30.78 12.48 8.22
C GLY A 315 -31.47 13.84 8.34
N VAL A 316 -32.38 13.97 9.32
CA VAL A 316 -33.10 15.23 9.53
C VAL A 316 -32.27 16.24 10.32
N SER A 317 -32.58 17.53 10.16
CA SER A 317 -31.95 18.63 10.91
C SER A 317 -32.50 18.80 12.33
N GLY A 318 -31.79 19.59 13.13
CA GLY A 318 -32.30 20.15 14.38
C GLY A 318 -33.47 21.11 14.18
N GLN A 319 -34.28 21.27 15.23
CA GLN A 319 -35.52 22.05 15.18
C GLN A 319 -35.29 23.57 15.19
N LEU A 320 -34.19 24.07 15.78
CA LEU A 320 -33.90 25.50 15.89
C LEU A 320 -32.88 25.96 14.84
N LEU A 321 -31.76 25.24 14.68
CA LEU A 321 -30.72 25.54 13.70
C LEU A 321 -30.14 24.24 13.12
N GLY A 322 -29.98 24.17 11.80
CA GLY A 322 -29.39 23.03 11.09
C GLY A 322 -30.00 22.83 9.71
N HIS A 323 -29.35 21.99 8.90
CA HIS A 323 -29.83 21.56 7.59
C HIS A 323 -30.00 20.05 7.56
N ALA A 324 -30.95 19.54 6.76
CA ALA A 324 -31.04 18.10 6.54
C ALA A 324 -29.80 17.64 5.78
N GLY A 325 -29.36 16.42 6.04
CA GLY A 325 -28.27 15.81 5.28
C GLY A 325 -28.68 15.64 3.83
N ALA A 326 -27.71 15.74 2.93
CA ALA A 326 -27.91 15.43 1.53
C ALA A 326 -28.25 13.93 1.36
N THR A 327 -29.06 13.62 0.35
CA THR A 327 -29.13 12.24 -0.15
C THR A 327 -27.78 11.88 -0.73
N GLY A 328 -27.25 10.71 -0.40
CA GLY A 328 -26.02 10.21 -1.00
C GLY A 328 -26.15 10.08 -2.51
N ASP A 329 -25.02 10.13 -3.20
CA ASP A 329 -25.00 9.96 -4.64
C ASP A 329 -25.32 8.51 -5.04
N ASN A 330 -25.86 8.32 -6.24
CA ASN A 330 -25.92 6.99 -6.84
C ASN A 330 -24.50 6.50 -7.18
N GLY A 331 -24.36 5.18 -7.26
CA GLY A 331 -23.15 4.53 -7.73
C GLY A 331 -22.77 5.00 -9.13
N GLY A 332 -21.48 5.32 -9.29
CA GLY A 332 -20.90 5.73 -10.55
C GLY A 332 -20.30 4.55 -11.35
N PRO A 333 -19.56 4.86 -12.43
CA PRO A 333 -18.74 3.85 -13.09
C PRO A 333 -17.74 3.27 -12.09
N ALA A 334 -17.37 2.00 -12.25
CA ALA A 334 -16.43 1.32 -11.38
C ALA A 334 -14.99 1.76 -11.66
N LYS A 335 -14.72 3.04 -11.42
CA LYS A 335 -13.42 3.70 -11.63
C LYS A 335 -12.72 3.93 -10.30
N VAL A 336 -11.41 3.84 -10.34
CA VAL A 336 -10.50 4.31 -9.30
C VAL A 336 -9.47 5.21 -9.95
N GLU A 337 -8.87 6.10 -9.14
CA GLU A 337 -7.80 6.97 -9.60
C GLU A 337 -6.59 6.14 -10.02
N LEU A 338 -5.99 6.52 -11.15
CA LEU A 338 -4.74 5.95 -11.62
C LEU A 338 -3.68 7.05 -11.59
N THR A 339 -2.66 6.87 -10.76
CA THR A 339 -1.54 7.79 -10.63
C THR A 339 -0.30 7.23 -11.34
N MET A 340 0.68 8.08 -11.63
CA MET A 340 1.96 7.64 -12.18
C MET A 340 3.06 7.81 -11.13
N HIS A 341 3.83 6.75 -10.87
CA HIS A 341 5.07 6.83 -10.11
C HIS A 341 6.24 6.56 -11.07
N ASN A 342 6.94 7.63 -11.45
CA ASN A 342 7.85 7.64 -12.60
C ASN A 342 7.12 7.19 -13.88
N THR A 343 7.56 6.10 -14.50
CA THR A 343 6.98 5.51 -15.72
C THR A 343 5.93 4.44 -15.45
N ARG A 344 5.62 4.15 -14.17
CA ARG A 344 4.75 3.03 -13.79
C ARG A 344 3.37 3.52 -13.33
N PRO A 345 2.28 2.98 -13.91
CA PRO A 345 0.94 3.26 -13.43
C PRO A 345 0.70 2.61 -12.07
N THR A 346 0.12 3.35 -11.13
CA THR A 346 -0.17 2.90 -9.77
C THR A 346 -1.61 3.20 -9.38
N LEU A 347 -2.15 2.40 -8.46
CA LEU A 347 -3.46 2.57 -7.86
C LEU A 347 -3.41 2.26 -6.36
N GLN A 348 -4.44 2.67 -5.62
CA GLN A 348 -4.55 2.37 -4.19
C GLN A 348 -5.27 1.04 -3.95
N VAL A 349 -4.72 0.19 -3.07
CA VAL A 349 -5.32 -1.09 -2.64
C VAL A 349 -5.25 -1.26 -1.13
N SER A 350 -6.19 -1.99 -0.56
CA SER A 350 -6.21 -2.36 0.86
C SER A 350 -6.43 -3.87 1.01
N VAL A 351 -5.74 -4.49 1.96
CA VAL A 351 -5.86 -5.92 2.27
C VAL A 351 -6.59 -6.11 3.58
N ASP A 352 -7.70 -6.85 3.58
CA ASP A 352 -8.53 -7.15 4.76
C ASP A 352 -8.86 -5.92 5.65
N GLY A 353 -9.00 -4.75 5.02
CA GLY A 353 -9.35 -3.49 5.70
C GLY A 353 -8.18 -2.75 6.34
N ALA A 354 -6.93 -3.17 6.08
CA ALA A 354 -5.74 -2.39 6.39
C ALA A 354 -5.76 -1.01 5.68
N PRO A 355 -4.93 -0.04 6.08
CA PRO A 355 -4.77 1.21 5.33
C PRO A 355 -4.48 0.95 3.85
N PHE A 356 -4.93 1.86 2.98
CA PHE A 356 -4.63 1.77 1.56
C PHE A 356 -3.13 1.98 1.31
N ALA A 357 -2.57 1.14 0.45
CA ALA A 357 -1.21 1.14 -0.04
C ALA A 357 -1.17 1.35 -1.55
N THR A 358 -0.05 1.89 -2.04
CA THR A 358 0.14 2.14 -3.47
C THR A 358 0.66 0.88 -4.13
N ALA A 359 -0.06 0.39 -5.15
CA ALA A 359 0.33 -0.77 -5.93
C ALA A 359 0.59 -0.41 -7.38
N THR A 360 1.66 -0.95 -7.94
CA THR A 360 1.95 -0.85 -9.37
C THR A 360 1.05 -1.78 -10.16
N VAL A 361 0.48 -1.25 -11.24
CA VAL A 361 -0.34 -2.00 -12.19
C VAL A 361 0.57 -2.63 -13.23
N ASP A 362 0.51 -3.96 -13.31
CA ASP A 362 1.31 -4.75 -14.24
C ASP A 362 0.40 -5.63 -15.08
N SER A 363 0.23 -5.30 -16.37
CA SER A 363 -0.53 -6.16 -17.28
C SER A 363 0.26 -7.37 -17.75
N GLY A 364 1.59 -7.37 -17.61
CA GLY A 364 2.50 -8.48 -17.91
C GLY A 364 2.38 -9.68 -16.98
N SER A 365 1.83 -9.49 -15.78
CA SER A 365 1.66 -10.55 -14.77
C SER A 365 0.22 -10.71 -14.29
N SER A 366 -0.05 -11.82 -13.62
CA SER A 366 -1.28 -12.07 -12.86
C SER A 366 -1.02 -12.02 -11.35
N ALA A 367 0.22 -11.72 -10.96
CA ALA A 367 0.70 -11.79 -9.59
C ALA A 367 0.05 -10.73 -8.72
N LEU A 368 -0.23 -11.07 -7.47
CA LEU A 368 -0.78 -10.15 -6.48
C LEU A 368 0.14 -10.19 -5.26
N LEU A 369 1.07 -9.23 -5.22
CA LEU A 369 2.18 -9.21 -4.27
C LEU A 369 2.14 -7.90 -3.48
N PHE A 370 2.44 -7.98 -2.20
CA PHE A 370 2.44 -6.84 -1.29
C PHE A 370 3.78 -6.73 -0.57
N ALA A 371 4.30 -5.51 -0.47
CA ALA A 371 5.36 -5.20 0.46
C ALA A 371 4.89 -5.49 1.90
N PRO A 372 5.78 -5.94 2.79
CA PRO A 372 5.40 -6.31 4.15
C PRO A 372 4.86 -5.13 4.97
N ASP A 373 5.26 -3.90 4.64
CA ASP A 373 4.80 -2.68 5.32
C ASP A 373 3.39 -2.24 4.87
N ASP A 374 2.89 -2.78 3.76
CA ASP A 374 1.59 -2.44 3.16
C ASP A 374 0.45 -3.35 3.65
N VAL A 375 0.75 -4.28 4.56
CA VAL A 375 -0.21 -5.24 5.12
C VAL A 375 -0.11 -5.33 6.64
N ASP A 376 -1.22 -5.69 7.29
CA ASP A 376 -1.20 -6.09 8.70
C ASP A 376 -0.94 -7.59 8.82
N LEU A 377 0.32 -7.96 9.01
CA LEU A 377 0.73 -9.37 9.16
C LEU A 377 0.09 -10.08 10.36
N HIS A 378 -0.27 -9.33 11.40
CA HIS A 378 -0.96 -9.91 12.55
C HIS A 378 -2.42 -10.25 12.19
N ALA A 379 -3.08 -9.40 11.40
CA ALA A 379 -4.44 -9.64 10.92
C ALA A 379 -4.51 -10.77 9.87
N LEU A 380 -3.48 -10.96 9.05
CA LEU A 380 -3.44 -12.02 8.03
C LEU A 380 -3.28 -13.44 8.59
N GLY A 381 -2.80 -13.58 9.83
CA GLY A 381 -2.64 -14.87 10.49
C GLY A 381 -1.45 -15.69 9.96
N ILE A 382 -1.64 -17.01 9.81
CA ILE A 382 -0.57 -17.93 9.44
C ILE A 382 -0.50 -18.06 7.91
N PRO A 383 0.67 -17.90 7.28
CA PRO A 383 0.81 -18.11 5.85
C PRO A 383 0.44 -19.54 5.44
N THR A 384 -0.28 -19.65 4.33
CA THR A 384 -0.71 -20.91 3.71
C THR A 384 0.46 -21.65 3.04
N LYS A 385 1.46 -20.90 2.56
CA LYS A 385 2.77 -21.41 2.09
C LYS A 385 3.86 -20.39 2.40
N THR A 386 5.10 -20.83 2.56
CA THR A 386 6.24 -19.95 2.82
C THR A 386 7.39 -20.14 1.84
N GLY A 387 8.14 -19.08 1.58
CA GLY A 387 9.35 -19.11 0.74
C GLY A 387 9.08 -19.44 -0.72
N VAL A 388 7.94 -19.00 -1.27
CA VAL A 388 7.60 -19.17 -2.69
C VAL A 388 8.37 -18.14 -3.50
N THR A 389 8.86 -18.52 -4.68
CA THR A 389 9.58 -17.62 -5.59
C THR A 389 8.80 -17.35 -6.87
N TYR A 390 8.89 -16.13 -7.37
CA TYR A 390 8.35 -15.67 -8.65
C TYR A 390 9.40 -14.82 -9.36
N GLU A 391 9.58 -15.03 -10.66
CA GLU A 391 10.62 -14.38 -11.47
C GLU A 391 9.95 -13.49 -12.52
N PHE A 392 10.41 -12.24 -12.62
CA PHE A 392 9.97 -11.24 -13.59
C PHE A 392 11.13 -10.87 -14.51
N GLY A 393 10.81 -10.42 -15.73
CA GLY A 393 11.77 -9.80 -16.64
C GLY A 393 12.42 -10.75 -17.64
N VAL A 394 13.58 -10.35 -18.16
CA VAL A 394 14.32 -11.07 -19.22
C VAL A 394 15.76 -11.35 -18.77
N PRO A 395 16.48 -12.30 -19.38
CA PRO A 395 17.87 -12.58 -19.02
C PRO A 395 18.77 -11.33 -19.06
N GLY A 396 19.38 -10.98 -17.93
CA GLY A 396 20.20 -9.77 -17.76
C GLY A 396 19.46 -8.54 -17.23
N ASP A 397 18.13 -8.65 -17.05
CA ASP A 397 17.25 -7.68 -16.40
C ASP A 397 16.12 -8.41 -15.67
N GLU A 398 16.50 -9.24 -14.68
CA GLU A 398 15.63 -10.19 -13.99
C GLU A 398 15.35 -9.75 -12.55
N THR A 399 14.10 -9.86 -12.11
CA THR A 399 13.69 -9.65 -10.73
C THR A 399 13.15 -10.93 -10.13
N VAL A 400 13.76 -11.41 -9.04
CA VAL A 400 13.32 -12.59 -8.29
C VAL A 400 12.69 -12.14 -6.99
N VAL A 401 11.40 -12.43 -6.84
CA VAL A 401 10.62 -12.13 -5.64
C VAL A 401 10.40 -13.41 -4.84
N THR A 402 10.74 -13.39 -3.56
CA THR A 402 10.43 -14.45 -2.59
C THR A 402 9.35 -13.96 -1.64
N TYR A 403 8.30 -14.73 -1.42
CA TYR A 403 7.12 -14.32 -0.65
C TYR A 403 6.43 -15.48 0.08
N ASP A 404 5.62 -15.12 1.07
CA ASP A 404 4.74 -16.05 1.80
C ASP A 404 3.29 -15.85 1.31
N GLU A 405 2.53 -16.93 1.10
CA GLU A 405 1.17 -16.89 0.57
C GLU A 405 0.14 -16.78 1.70
N TYR A 406 -0.83 -15.88 1.56
CA TYR A 406 -1.96 -15.72 2.49
C TYR A 406 -3.29 -15.75 1.72
N THR A 407 -4.39 -15.95 2.44
CA THR A 407 -5.74 -15.78 1.90
C THR A 407 -6.35 -14.52 2.49
N ALA A 408 -6.65 -13.54 1.64
CA ALA A 408 -7.19 -12.25 2.06
C ALA A 408 -8.16 -11.69 1.02
N SER A 409 -8.95 -10.70 1.41
CA SER A 409 -9.71 -9.86 0.48
C SER A 409 -8.90 -8.62 0.11
N VAL A 410 -8.97 -8.22 -1.16
CA VAL A 410 -8.36 -6.98 -1.66
C VAL A 410 -9.46 -6.00 -2.04
N ASN A 411 -9.36 -4.77 -1.53
CA ASN A 411 -10.26 -3.67 -1.80
C ASN A 411 -9.53 -2.61 -2.64
N PHE A 412 -10.08 -2.27 -3.80
CA PHE A 412 -9.56 -1.24 -4.70
C PHE A 412 -10.14 0.15 -4.42
N GLY A 413 -11.05 0.27 -3.44
CA GLY A 413 -11.83 1.48 -3.18
C GLY A 413 -13.23 1.41 -3.79
N ASN A 414 -14.08 2.38 -3.44
CA ASN A 414 -15.46 2.49 -3.96
C ASN A 414 -16.33 1.22 -3.80
N GLY A 415 -16.06 0.41 -2.77
CA GLY A 415 -16.76 -0.86 -2.53
C GLY A 415 -16.40 -1.98 -3.51
N ILE A 416 -15.32 -1.83 -4.30
CA ILE A 416 -14.79 -2.81 -5.25
C ILE A 416 -13.84 -3.73 -4.49
N ALA A 417 -14.36 -4.84 -3.97
CA ALA A 417 -13.58 -5.79 -3.20
C ALA A 417 -13.68 -7.21 -3.76
N THR A 418 -12.57 -7.93 -3.75
CA THR A 418 -12.50 -9.34 -4.17
C THR A 418 -13.15 -10.23 -3.14
N LYS A 419 -13.63 -11.40 -3.56
CA LYS A 419 -13.77 -12.52 -2.61
C LYS A 419 -12.38 -12.89 -2.04
N PRO A 420 -12.29 -13.65 -0.94
CA PRO A 420 -11.01 -14.10 -0.42
C PRO A 420 -10.20 -14.80 -1.50
N THR A 421 -8.95 -14.38 -1.67
CA THR A 421 -8.05 -14.83 -2.73
C THR A 421 -6.62 -14.93 -2.22
N THR A 422 -5.76 -15.58 -2.99
CA THR A 422 -4.34 -15.71 -2.67
C THR A 422 -3.64 -14.36 -2.88
N ILE A 423 -2.93 -13.91 -1.86
CA ILE A 423 -1.97 -12.81 -1.95
C ILE A 423 -0.57 -13.33 -1.57
N GLY A 424 0.48 -12.73 -2.10
CA GLY A 424 1.84 -12.94 -1.62
C GLY A 424 2.33 -11.74 -0.81
N VAL A 425 2.93 -11.98 0.35
CA VAL A 425 3.66 -10.94 1.11
C VAL A 425 5.16 -11.15 0.89
N ILE A 426 5.81 -10.15 0.32
CA ILE A 426 7.21 -10.22 -0.09
C ILE A 426 8.13 -10.29 1.14
N THR A 427 9.02 -11.27 1.14
CA THR A 427 10.06 -11.48 2.16
C THR A 427 11.44 -11.07 1.66
N SER A 428 11.67 -11.15 0.35
CA SER A 428 12.89 -10.68 -0.31
C SER A 428 12.63 -10.40 -1.78
N GLU A 429 13.18 -9.31 -2.30
CA GLU A 429 13.17 -8.99 -3.72
C GLU A 429 14.60 -8.71 -4.19
N LEU A 430 15.02 -9.37 -5.26
CA LEU A 430 16.34 -9.21 -5.86
C LEU A 430 16.21 -8.83 -7.32
N HIS A 431 16.82 -7.71 -7.70
CA HIS A 431 16.95 -7.31 -9.09
C HIS A 431 18.39 -7.56 -9.56
N ASN A 432 18.56 -8.44 -10.56
CA ASN A 432 19.85 -8.91 -11.04
C ASN A 432 20.79 -9.41 -9.92
N GLY A 433 20.20 -10.10 -8.93
CA GLY A 433 20.91 -10.61 -7.75
C GLY A 433 21.22 -9.57 -6.67
N VAL A 434 20.84 -8.30 -6.85
CA VAL A 434 20.98 -7.23 -5.86
C VAL A 434 19.67 -7.03 -5.14
N LYS A 435 19.70 -7.05 -3.81
CA LYS A 435 18.49 -6.82 -3.00
C LYS A 435 17.96 -5.40 -3.22
N ILE A 436 16.66 -5.28 -3.46
CA ILE A 436 15.93 -4.02 -3.55
C ILE A 436 14.78 -3.99 -2.54
N ASP A 437 14.17 -2.81 -2.39
CA ASP A 437 12.99 -2.65 -1.54
C ASP A 437 11.77 -3.28 -2.24
N PRO A 438 10.96 -4.09 -1.51
CA PRO A 438 9.79 -4.73 -2.08
C PRO A 438 8.77 -3.75 -2.66
N GLU A 439 8.27 -4.05 -3.86
CA GLU A 439 7.20 -3.26 -4.50
C GLU A 439 5.86 -4.00 -4.46
N THR A 440 4.79 -3.32 -4.03
CA THR A 440 3.43 -3.85 -4.12
C THR A 440 2.96 -3.84 -5.58
N LEU A 441 2.43 -4.97 -6.04
CA LEU A 441 2.12 -5.25 -7.43
C LEU A 441 0.70 -5.82 -7.58
N VAL A 442 -0.06 -5.25 -8.52
CA VAL A 442 -1.34 -5.79 -8.99
C VAL A 442 -1.21 -6.19 -10.46
N GLY A 443 -1.07 -7.50 -10.65
CA GLY A 443 -1.10 -8.16 -11.94
C GLY A 443 -2.50 -8.17 -12.54
N THR A 444 -2.62 -7.74 -13.79
CA THR A 444 -3.90 -7.66 -14.51
C THR A 444 -3.97 -8.55 -15.76
N GLY A 445 -2.89 -9.24 -16.10
CA GLY A 445 -2.76 -10.13 -17.24
C GLY A 445 -3.66 -11.38 -17.16
N ALA A 446 -4.39 -11.68 -18.25
CA ALA A 446 -5.35 -12.78 -18.32
C ALA A 446 -4.72 -14.16 -18.61
N ASN A 447 -3.53 -14.17 -19.19
CA ASN A 447 -2.86 -15.32 -19.82
C ASN A 447 -1.34 -15.14 -19.71
N THR A 448 -0.82 -15.36 -18.51
CA THR A 448 0.60 -15.24 -18.18
C THR A 448 1.24 -16.62 -18.12
N VAL A 449 2.53 -16.68 -18.44
CA VAL A 449 3.31 -17.93 -18.44
C VAL A 449 3.46 -18.56 -17.05
N ASP A 450 3.18 -17.79 -15.98
CA ASP A 450 3.30 -18.20 -14.57
C ASP A 450 1.95 -18.55 -13.90
N ASN A 451 1.01 -19.07 -14.68
CA ASN A 451 -0.37 -19.41 -14.27
C ASN A 451 -0.44 -20.37 -13.06
N GLU A 452 0.61 -21.14 -12.74
CA GLU A 452 0.55 -22.11 -11.62
C GLU A 452 0.42 -21.47 -10.23
N ARG A 453 0.89 -20.23 -10.03
CA ARG A 453 0.91 -19.58 -8.69
C ARG A 453 -0.24 -18.61 -8.51
N PHE A 454 -0.50 -17.78 -9.52
CA PHE A 454 -1.62 -16.86 -9.58
C PHE A 454 -2.46 -17.17 -10.82
N PRO A 455 -3.29 -18.24 -10.78
CA PRO A 455 -4.02 -18.71 -11.95
C PRO A 455 -5.12 -17.76 -12.43
N LEU A 456 -5.51 -16.82 -11.57
CA LEU A 456 -6.50 -15.78 -11.84
C LEU A 456 -6.02 -14.49 -11.18
N THR A 457 -6.23 -13.37 -11.87
CA THR A 457 -5.90 -12.04 -11.33
C THR A 457 -6.82 -11.67 -10.18
N ALA A 458 -6.43 -10.69 -9.37
CA ALA A 458 -7.29 -10.08 -8.35
C ALA A 458 -8.64 -9.62 -8.94
N VAL A 459 -8.62 -9.08 -10.16
CA VAL A 459 -9.81 -8.59 -10.85
C VAL A 459 -10.78 -9.73 -11.16
N GLN A 460 -10.28 -10.88 -11.59
CA GLN A 460 -11.12 -12.05 -11.86
C GLN A 460 -11.78 -12.61 -10.57
N GLN A 461 -11.36 -12.15 -9.39
CA GLN A 461 -11.97 -12.48 -8.10
C GLN A 461 -13.03 -11.46 -7.65
N LEU A 462 -13.26 -10.40 -8.44
CA LEU A 462 -14.31 -9.43 -8.18
C LEU A 462 -15.71 -9.99 -8.45
N PRO A 463 -16.77 -9.34 -7.92
CA PRO A 463 -18.12 -9.83 -8.08
C PRO A 463 -18.73 -9.47 -9.44
N GLY A 464 -19.44 -10.43 -10.05
CA GLY A 464 -20.29 -10.20 -11.22
C GLY A 464 -19.53 -9.56 -12.38
N GLN A 465 -20.10 -8.52 -12.98
CA GLN A 465 -19.51 -7.89 -14.16
C GLN A 465 -18.18 -7.19 -13.91
N LEU A 466 -17.81 -6.89 -12.65
CA LEU A 466 -16.52 -6.28 -12.34
C LEU A 466 -15.34 -7.22 -12.68
N ALA A 467 -15.59 -8.53 -12.77
CA ALA A 467 -14.60 -9.53 -13.14
C ALA A 467 -14.45 -9.76 -14.65
N HIS A 468 -15.14 -8.98 -15.51
CA HIS A 468 -15.08 -9.17 -16.96
C HIS A 468 -13.79 -8.64 -17.59
N GLY A 469 -13.16 -7.63 -16.99
CA GLY A 469 -11.94 -7.02 -17.50
C GLY A 469 -11.57 -5.73 -16.78
N VAL A 470 -10.51 -5.09 -17.26
CA VAL A 470 -10.03 -3.79 -16.78
C VAL A 470 -9.59 -2.88 -17.91
N LEU A 471 -9.88 -1.59 -17.79
CA LEU A 471 -9.38 -0.53 -18.66
C LEU A 471 -8.31 0.26 -17.91
N VAL A 472 -7.08 0.28 -18.44
CA VAL A 472 -6.02 1.17 -17.98
C VAL A 472 -6.05 2.41 -18.87
N ASN A 473 -6.39 3.58 -18.32
CA ASN A 473 -6.43 4.83 -19.05
C ASN A 473 -5.51 5.87 -18.40
N GLN A 474 -4.23 5.89 -18.77
CA GLN A 474 -3.27 6.88 -18.26
C GLN A 474 -3.59 8.32 -18.73
N PRO A 475 -3.96 8.57 -20.01
CA PRO A 475 -4.37 9.92 -20.44
C PRO A 475 -5.57 10.48 -19.68
N GLY A 476 -6.46 9.60 -19.22
CA GLY A 476 -7.63 9.96 -18.40
C GLY A 476 -7.41 9.84 -16.89
N GLU A 477 -6.24 9.39 -16.44
CA GLU A 477 -5.88 9.20 -15.02
C GLU A 477 -6.87 8.30 -14.24
N TYR A 478 -7.41 7.26 -14.90
CA TYR A 478 -8.29 6.31 -14.21
C TYR A 478 -8.09 4.85 -14.64
N PHE A 479 -8.37 3.97 -13.69
CA PHE A 479 -8.44 2.52 -13.87
C PHE A 479 -9.90 2.10 -13.70
N GLN A 480 -10.47 1.40 -14.68
CA GLN A 480 -11.89 1.03 -14.65
C GLN A 480 -12.10 -0.47 -14.71
N PHE A 481 -12.91 -0.99 -13.80
CA PHE A 481 -13.28 -2.40 -13.71
C PHE A 481 -14.55 -2.71 -14.49
N GLY A 482 -14.64 -3.94 -14.98
CA GLY A 482 -15.80 -4.50 -15.65
C GLY A 482 -15.80 -4.31 -17.16
N ASP A 483 -16.98 -4.23 -17.77
CA ASP A 483 -17.09 -4.17 -19.24
C ASP A 483 -16.38 -2.95 -19.85
N ASN A 484 -15.78 -3.13 -21.02
CA ASN A 484 -15.12 -2.06 -21.75
C ASN A 484 -16.12 -0.92 -22.07
N PRO A 485 -15.92 0.29 -21.53
CA PRO A 485 -16.83 1.40 -21.76
C PRO A 485 -16.52 2.18 -23.06
N LEU A 486 -15.42 1.88 -23.74
CA LEU A 486 -14.91 2.65 -24.88
C LEU A 486 -15.03 1.90 -26.21
N PRO A 487 -15.07 2.63 -27.34
CA PRO A 487 -15.06 2.03 -28.66
C PRO A 487 -13.63 1.58 -29.05
N ALA A 488 -13.51 0.31 -29.41
CA ALA A 488 -12.27 -0.27 -29.90
C ALA A 488 -11.71 0.47 -31.14
N LEU A 489 -10.44 0.86 -31.05
CA LEU A 489 -9.60 1.09 -32.22
C LEU A 489 -9.30 -0.26 -32.86
N ALA A 490 -8.62 -1.15 -32.14
CA ALA A 490 -8.19 -2.46 -32.60
C ALA A 490 -8.27 -3.48 -31.44
N SER A 491 -8.27 -4.77 -31.75
CA SER A 491 -8.27 -5.83 -30.74
C SER A 491 -7.45 -7.03 -31.18
N VAL A 492 -6.75 -7.65 -30.25
CA VAL A 492 -5.96 -8.86 -30.47
C VAL A 492 -6.30 -9.91 -29.41
N THR A 493 -6.39 -11.16 -29.83
CA THR A 493 -6.58 -12.30 -28.90
C THR A 493 -5.33 -12.46 -28.05
N GLY A 494 -5.50 -12.69 -26.75
CA GLY A 494 -4.41 -12.81 -25.79
C GLY A 494 -4.19 -11.55 -24.96
N SER A 495 -3.89 -11.72 -23.68
CA SER A 495 -3.42 -10.66 -22.79
C SER A 495 -2.67 -11.25 -21.59
N PRO A 496 -1.43 -10.85 -21.28
CA PRO A 496 -0.62 -9.88 -22.03
C PRO A 496 -0.06 -10.46 -23.32
N THR A 497 0.10 -11.79 -23.40
CA THR A 497 0.77 -12.45 -24.52
C THR A 497 -0.16 -12.62 -25.72
N THR A 498 0.28 -12.18 -26.90
CA THR A 498 -0.49 -12.23 -28.16
C THR A 498 0.40 -12.51 -29.37
N ASP A 499 -0.15 -13.25 -30.34
CA ASP A 499 0.42 -13.39 -31.70
C ASP A 499 -0.22 -12.42 -32.70
N GLY A 500 -1.10 -11.53 -32.21
CA GLY A 500 -1.94 -10.66 -33.03
C GLY A 500 -1.25 -9.40 -33.54
N LEU A 501 0.04 -9.20 -33.25
CA LEU A 501 0.80 -8.00 -33.61
C LEU A 501 1.84 -8.27 -34.71
N SER A 502 2.12 -7.24 -35.49
CA SER A 502 3.28 -7.11 -36.38
C SER A 502 4.00 -5.81 -36.04
N VAL A 503 5.32 -5.79 -36.25
CA VAL A 503 6.17 -4.64 -35.95
C VAL A 503 7.06 -4.29 -37.13
N GLN A 504 7.32 -3.01 -37.31
CA GLN A 504 8.31 -2.48 -38.24
C GLN A 504 9.29 -1.58 -37.48
N ILE A 505 10.57 -1.92 -37.53
CA ILE A 505 11.64 -1.19 -36.85
C ILE A 505 12.51 -0.47 -37.88
N GLY A 506 12.64 0.86 -37.75
CA GLY A 506 13.45 1.71 -38.62
C GLY A 506 13.07 1.53 -40.10
N SER A 507 14.08 1.25 -40.94
CA SER A 507 13.88 0.94 -42.36
C SER A 507 13.56 -0.53 -42.66
N GLY A 508 13.30 -1.34 -41.64
CA GLY A 508 12.94 -2.75 -41.77
C GLY A 508 11.60 -2.97 -42.47
N ASN A 509 11.34 -4.23 -42.84
CA ASN A 509 10.00 -4.65 -43.27
C ASN A 509 9.11 -4.88 -42.04
N VAL A 510 7.80 -4.81 -42.23
CA VAL A 510 6.83 -5.30 -41.24
C VAL A 510 7.05 -6.80 -41.03
N GLN A 511 7.16 -7.21 -39.77
CA GLN A 511 7.34 -8.60 -39.37
C GLN A 511 6.33 -9.01 -38.30
N PRO A 512 5.76 -10.22 -38.38
CA PRO A 512 5.13 -10.91 -37.26
C PRO A 512 5.89 -10.77 -35.93
N ALA A 513 5.24 -10.26 -34.89
CA ALA A 513 5.70 -10.44 -33.51
C ALA A 513 4.93 -11.63 -32.91
N THR A 514 5.67 -12.64 -32.44
CA THR A 514 5.12 -13.90 -31.94
C THR A 514 5.35 -13.97 -30.44
N GLY A 515 4.28 -14.21 -29.67
CA GLY A 515 4.31 -14.13 -28.21
C GLY A 515 4.66 -12.73 -27.73
N ALA A 516 4.15 -11.70 -28.39
CA ALA A 516 4.33 -10.31 -28.00
C ALA A 516 3.59 -10.02 -26.69
N PHE A 517 4.16 -9.18 -25.82
CA PHE A 517 3.57 -8.72 -24.57
C PHE A 517 3.06 -7.29 -24.69
N VAL A 518 1.79 -7.06 -24.34
CA VAL A 518 1.24 -5.73 -24.12
C VAL A 518 1.23 -5.45 -22.62
N ASP A 519 2.20 -4.68 -22.15
CA ASP A 519 2.68 -4.80 -20.77
C ASP A 519 3.03 -3.44 -20.13
N THR A 520 2.20 -2.97 -19.20
CA THR A 520 2.47 -1.77 -18.39
C THR A 520 3.69 -1.93 -17.47
N GLY A 521 4.00 -3.15 -17.03
CA GLY A 521 5.13 -3.48 -16.17
C GLY A 521 6.47 -3.55 -16.90
N GLY A 522 6.45 -3.68 -18.23
CA GLY A 522 7.64 -3.76 -19.08
C GLY A 522 8.44 -2.46 -19.23
N VAL A 523 7.95 -1.36 -18.64
CA VAL A 523 8.56 -0.01 -18.61
C VAL A 523 8.95 0.48 -20.01
N ASP A 524 10.20 0.35 -20.43
CA ASP A 524 10.72 0.85 -21.71
C ASP A 524 10.44 -0.11 -22.88
N GLY A 525 10.02 -1.34 -22.59
CA GLY A 525 9.77 -2.38 -23.58
C GLY A 525 11.03 -3.04 -24.12
N SER A 526 10.85 -3.98 -25.05
CA SER A 526 11.95 -4.77 -25.59
C SER A 526 11.71 -5.25 -27.02
N ILE A 527 12.80 -5.40 -27.78
CA ILE A 527 12.80 -5.80 -29.19
C ILE A 527 13.70 -7.03 -29.40
N PRO A 528 13.15 -8.18 -29.82
CA PRO A 528 13.94 -9.34 -30.21
C PRO A 528 14.89 -9.05 -31.37
N ARG A 529 16.13 -9.54 -31.28
CA ARG A 529 17.16 -9.30 -32.32
C ARG A 529 16.73 -9.75 -33.73
N ASN A 530 15.87 -10.76 -33.86
CA ASN A 530 15.38 -11.21 -35.17
C ASN A 530 14.42 -10.22 -35.84
N LEU A 531 13.82 -9.29 -35.09
CA LEU A 531 12.95 -8.24 -35.62
C LEU A 531 13.73 -6.99 -36.05
N LEU A 532 15.02 -6.89 -35.70
CA LEU A 532 15.86 -5.74 -36.04
C LEU A 532 16.28 -5.77 -37.53
N PRO A 533 16.25 -4.61 -38.22
CA PRO A 533 16.81 -4.49 -39.56
C PRO A 533 18.34 -4.64 -39.54
N ALA A 534 18.92 -4.91 -40.71
CA ALA A 534 20.34 -5.23 -40.85
C ALA A 534 21.29 -4.15 -40.30
N ASP A 535 20.88 -2.89 -40.39
CA ASP A 535 21.62 -1.73 -39.87
C ASP A 535 21.60 -1.62 -38.34
N LEU A 536 20.72 -2.34 -37.64
CA LEU A 536 20.64 -2.39 -36.17
C LEU A 536 21.10 -3.73 -35.56
N GLN A 537 21.49 -4.70 -36.40
CA GLN A 537 21.97 -6.03 -35.94
C GLN A 537 23.29 -5.98 -35.15
N TYR A 538 23.96 -4.84 -35.09
CA TYR A 538 25.17 -4.65 -34.27
C TYR A 538 24.89 -4.56 -32.76
N LEU A 539 23.62 -4.36 -32.37
CA LEU A 539 23.22 -4.20 -30.97
C LEU A 539 23.22 -5.54 -30.22
N ALA A 540 23.91 -5.56 -29.07
CA ALA A 540 23.95 -6.67 -28.15
C ALA A 540 22.68 -6.75 -27.28
N ASP A 541 22.44 -7.90 -26.63
CA ASP A 541 21.29 -8.04 -25.71
C ASP A 541 21.47 -7.09 -24.53
N GLY A 542 20.38 -6.46 -24.09
CA GLY A 542 20.36 -5.41 -23.07
C GLY A 542 20.77 -4.02 -23.56
N GLN A 543 21.22 -3.86 -24.82
CA GLN A 543 21.49 -2.52 -25.37
C GLN A 543 20.19 -1.82 -25.79
N PRO A 544 20.03 -0.51 -25.49
CA PRO A 544 18.88 0.27 -25.94
C PRO A 544 18.90 0.49 -27.45
N LEU A 545 17.73 0.65 -28.05
CA LEU A 545 17.62 1.16 -29.41
C LEU A 545 18.13 2.61 -29.51
N PRO A 546 18.77 3.01 -30.62
CA PRO A 546 19.21 4.39 -30.79
C PRO A 546 18.04 5.39 -30.85
N GLU A 547 18.23 6.58 -30.27
CA GLU A 547 17.31 7.71 -30.38
C GLU A 547 16.97 8.02 -31.86
N GLY A 548 15.70 8.33 -32.11
CA GLY A 548 15.15 8.59 -33.44
C GLY A 548 14.71 7.33 -34.21
N THR A 549 15.01 6.13 -33.70
CA THR A 549 14.51 4.88 -34.28
C THR A 549 12.98 4.89 -34.29
N GLN A 550 12.39 4.55 -35.43
CA GLN A 550 10.94 4.53 -35.62
C GLN A 550 10.42 3.11 -35.37
N ILE A 551 9.37 2.95 -34.59
CA ILE A 551 8.74 1.66 -34.29
C ILE A 551 7.25 1.79 -34.62
N TYR A 552 6.79 1.06 -35.63
CA TYR A 552 5.38 0.97 -35.97
C TYR A 552 4.85 -0.38 -35.51
N VAL A 553 3.73 -0.36 -34.79
CA VAL A 553 3.06 -1.58 -34.33
C VAL A 553 1.66 -1.60 -34.89
N GLU A 554 1.34 -2.68 -35.59
CA GLU A 554 0.05 -2.92 -36.22
C GLU A 554 -0.50 -4.30 -35.84
N THR A 555 -1.80 -4.49 -35.99
CA THR A 555 -2.40 -5.81 -35.94
C THR A 555 -1.99 -6.64 -37.15
N ARG A 556 -2.15 -7.97 -37.09
CA ARG A 556 -1.82 -8.88 -38.20
C ARG A 556 -2.56 -8.60 -39.51
N ASP A 557 -3.70 -7.92 -39.47
CA ASP A 557 -4.46 -7.47 -40.64
C ASP A 557 -4.09 -6.07 -41.14
N GLY A 558 -3.05 -5.45 -40.57
CA GLY A 558 -2.44 -4.19 -41.03
C GLY A 558 -3.08 -2.93 -40.47
N GLN A 559 -3.83 -3.03 -39.37
CA GLN A 559 -4.33 -1.84 -38.68
C GLN A 559 -3.26 -1.30 -37.74
N LEU A 560 -2.77 -0.09 -38.02
CA LEU A 560 -1.82 0.61 -37.15
C LEU A 560 -2.45 0.82 -35.76
N VAL A 561 -1.75 0.33 -34.73
CA VAL A 561 -2.12 0.50 -33.33
C VAL A 561 -1.41 1.72 -32.75
N TYR A 562 -0.07 1.73 -32.81
CA TYR A 562 0.72 2.88 -32.35
C TYR A 562 2.03 3.04 -33.13
N HIS A 563 2.61 4.22 -32.99
CA HIS A 563 3.92 4.59 -33.54
C HIS A 563 4.75 5.23 -32.43
N GLN A 564 5.95 4.70 -32.20
CA GLN A 564 6.94 5.24 -31.27
C GLN A 564 8.14 5.78 -32.04
N VAL A 565 8.63 6.92 -31.56
CA VAL A 565 9.95 7.44 -31.92
C VAL A 565 10.80 7.31 -30.66
N VAL A 566 11.86 6.50 -30.71
CA VAL A 566 12.72 6.27 -29.55
C VAL A 566 13.37 7.58 -29.10
N VAL A 567 13.30 7.88 -27.81
CA VAL A 567 13.89 9.08 -27.18
C VAL A 567 14.68 8.68 -25.94
N ALA A 568 15.66 9.50 -25.55
CA ALA A 568 16.45 9.24 -24.36
C ALA A 568 15.57 9.08 -23.10
N GLY A 569 15.70 7.94 -22.41
CA GLY A 569 14.92 7.61 -21.22
C GLY A 569 13.60 6.88 -21.46
N ASP A 570 13.28 6.53 -22.71
CA ASP A 570 12.19 5.62 -23.10
C ASP A 570 12.67 4.79 -24.32
N GLU A 571 13.59 3.86 -24.03
CA GLU A 571 14.41 3.18 -25.02
C GLU A 571 14.22 1.66 -24.94
N PRO A 572 13.44 1.05 -25.86
CA PRO A 572 13.28 -0.40 -25.87
C PRO A 572 14.63 -1.10 -25.97
N LYS A 573 14.86 -2.09 -25.09
CA LYS A 573 16.11 -2.86 -25.05
C LYS A 573 16.08 -4.02 -26.03
N VAL A 574 17.20 -4.30 -26.68
CA VAL A 574 17.35 -5.47 -27.54
C VAL A 574 17.42 -6.73 -26.69
N THR A 575 16.66 -7.77 -27.06
CA THR A 575 16.68 -9.07 -26.39
C THR A 575 17.11 -10.19 -27.34
N ALA A 576 17.25 -11.40 -26.79
CA ALA A 576 17.38 -12.62 -27.57
C ALA A 576 16.28 -12.73 -28.65
N ALA A 577 16.51 -13.56 -29.66
CA ALA A 577 15.53 -13.80 -30.71
C ALA A 577 14.27 -14.50 -30.16
N GLU A 578 13.14 -14.29 -30.85
CA GLU A 578 11.91 -15.02 -30.58
C GLU A 578 12.16 -16.55 -30.67
N GLY A 579 11.54 -17.30 -29.75
CA GLY A 579 11.76 -18.74 -29.62
C GLY A 579 13.06 -19.14 -28.91
N SER A 580 13.91 -18.17 -28.54
CA SER A 580 15.09 -18.35 -27.66
C SER A 580 14.95 -17.59 -26.34
N GLY A 581 13.72 -17.33 -25.89
CA GLY A 581 13.42 -16.62 -24.63
C GLY A 581 13.26 -15.10 -24.74
N GLY A 582 13.48 -14.51 -25.92
CA GLY A 582 13.18 -13.09 -26.15
C GLY A 582 11.78 -12.87 -26.73
N HIS A 583 11.15 -11.78 -26.32
CA HIS A 583 9.79 -11.41 -26.72
C HIS A 583 9.74 -9.92 -27.06
N PHE A 584 8.92 -9.55 -28.05
CA PHE A 584 8.56 -8.15 -28.23
C PHE A 584 7.68 -7.72 -27.06
N ASN A 585 8.12 -6.75 -26.27
CA ASN A 585 7.35 -6.18 -25.18
C ASN A 585 7.09 -4.70 -25.51
N THR A 586 5.82 -4.28 -25.50
CA THR A 586 5.46 -2.90 -25.82
C THR A 586 5.99 -1.88 -24.81
N GLY A 587 6.31 -2.34 -23.60
CA GLY A 587 6.47 -1.48 -22.43
C GLY A 587 5.20 -0.69 -22.14
N ASN A 588 5.36 0.35 -21.34
CA ASN A 588 4.29 1.25 -20.93
C ASN A 588 3.89 2.24 -22.03
N TYR A 589 4.71 2.41 -23.09
CA TYR A 589 4.51 3.43 -24.13
C TYR A 589 3.09 3.51 -24.70
N PRO A 590 2.45 2.43 -25.21
CA PRO A 590 1.11 2.55 -25.81
C PRO A 590 0.03 2.98 -24.80
N TYR A 591 0.21 2.68 -23.52
CA TYR A 591 -0.71 3.11 -22.45
C TYR A 591 -0.65 4.63 -22.19
N THR A 592 0.47 5.27 -22.51
CA THR A 592 0.60 6.75 -22.44
C THR A 592 -0.17 7.46 -23.56
N LEU A 593 -0.49 6.75 -24.64
CA LEU A 593 -1.14 7.30 -25.82
C LEU A 593 -2.64 7.06 -25.82
N MET A 594 -3.08 5.91 -25.30
CA MET A 594 -4.47 5.50 -25.39
C MET A 594 -4.90 4.60 -24.23
N PRO A 595 -6.22 4.51 -23.97
CA PRO A 595 -6.78 3.52 -23.07
C PRO A 595 -6.60 2.12 -23.67
N ILE A 596 -6.20 1.16 -22.84
CA ILE A 596 -6.07 -0.24 -23.24
C ILE A 596 -6.88 -1.09 -22.27
N TYR A 597 -7.78 -1.88 -22.83
CA TYR A 597 -8.66 -2.78 -22.10
C TYR A 597 -8.19 -4.22 -22.17
N THR A 598 -8.03 -4.84 -21.01
CA THR A 598 -7.80 -6.27 -20.85
C THR A 598 -9.13 -6.96 -20.57
N SER A 599 -9.63 -7.71 -21.55
CA SER A 599 -10.75 -8.63 -21.38
C SER A 599 -10.26 -9.96 -20.80
N TYR A 600 -10.97 -10.50 -19.82
CA TYR A 600 -10.71 -11.86 -19.30
C TYR A 600 -11.43 -12.96 -20.10
N SER A 601 -12.06 -12.61 -21.23
CA SER A 601 -12.69 -13.54 -22.16
C SER A 601 -11.88 -13.66 -23.47
N PRO A 602 -11.67 -14.88 -24.00
CA PRO A 602 -12.00 -16.19 -23.39
C PRO A 602 -11.14 -16.50 -22.15
N SER A 603 -11.68 -17.26 -21.21
CA SER A 603 -10.99 -17.61 -19.95
C SER A 603 -9.60 -18.22 -20.21
N GLY A 604 -8.58 -17.72 -19.51
CA GLY A 604 -7.20 -18.19 -19.62
C GLY A 604 -6.46 -17.76 -20.88
N VAL A 605 -7.09 -16.94 -21.75
CA VAL A 605 -6.46 -16.37 -22.96
C VAL A 605 -6.60 -14.85 -22.93
N GLY A 606 -7.82 -14.37 -22.69
CA GLY A 606 -8.17 -12.95 -22.71
C GLY A 606 -8.12 -12.32 -24.10
N THR A 607 -8.40 -11.02 -24.13
CA THR A 607 -8.31 -10.18 -25.34
C THR A 607 -7.77 -8.82 -24.93
N THR A 608 -6.76 -8.32 -25.64
CA THR A 608 -6.29 -6.94 -25.49
C THR A 608 -7.00 -6.06 -26.51
N VAL A 609 -7.64 -4.98 -26.05
CA VAL A 609 -8.35 -4.02 -26.88
C VAL A 609 -7.70 -2.65 -26.72
N PHE A 610 -7.26 -2.09 -27.83
CA PHE A 610 -6.75 -0.72 -27.91
C PHE A 610 -7.94 0.19 -28.21
N ASP A 611 -8.25 1.14 -27.34
CA ASP A 611 -9.45 1.96 -27.45
C ASP A 611 -9.16 3.38 -27.95
N ARG A 612 -10.17 4.03 -28.52
CA ARG A 612 -10.07 5.45 -28.89
C ARG A 612 -10.35 6.35 -27.69
N LEU A 613 -9.53 7.39 -27.50
CA LEU A 613 -9.91 8.53 -26.66
C LEU A 613 -11.13 9.20 -27.30
N THR A 614 -12.23 9.29 -26.54
CA THR A 614 -13.48 9.95 -26.97
C THR A 614 -13.51 11.42 -26.62
#